data_AF-K0EWG4-F1
#
_entry.id   AF-K0EWG4-F1
#
_cell.length_a   1.000
_cell.length_b   1.000
_cell.length_c   1.000
_cell.angle_alpha   90.00
_cell.angle_beta   90.00
_cell.angle_gamma   90.00
#
_symmetry.space_group_name_H-M   'P 1'
#
loop_
_entity.id
_entity.type
_entity.pdbx_description
1 polymer ?
#
loop_
_entity_poly.entity_id
_entity_poly.type
_entity_poly.pdbx_seq_one_letter_code
_entity_poly.pdbx_strand_id
1 'polypeptide(L)'
;MGDDYRVNLSQLDEAVAAMAAFGAEVEGLLREVDVKVAELHLSWDSSAAQAQRAAHGRWMAGAAEMRENLDELCEVARRAHTSYGHAVQTNVEMWPQ
;
A
#
# COMPACT_ATOMS: atom_id res chain seq x y z
N MET A 1 8.44 25.30 -13.77
CA MET A 1 7.43 24.27 -14.07
C MET A 1 7.87 22.87 -13.61
N GLY A 2 9.15 22.48 -13.76
CA GLY A 2 9.63 21.18 -13.24
C GLY A 2 9.57 20.99 -11.72
N ASP A 3 9.74 22.06 -10.93
CA ASP A 3 9.70 21.96 -9.47
C ASP A 3 8.32 21.56 -8.93
N ASP A 4 7.23 22.05 -9.53
CA ASP A 4 5.86 21.71 -9.12
C ASP A 4 5.57 20.22 -9.34
N TYR A 5 5.95 19.67 -10.50
CA TYR A 5 5.86 18.23 -10.77
C TYR A 5 6.71 17.41 -9.79
N ARG A 6 7.93 17.86 -9.48
CA ARG A 6 8.80 17.17 -8.51
C ARG A 6 8.17 17.12 -7.13
N VAL A 7 7.60 18.23 -6.66
CA VAL A 7 6.92 18.34 -5.36
C VAL A 7 5.67 17.45 -5.32
N ASN A 8 4.88 17.41 -6.40
CA ASN A 8 3.70 16.54 -6.48
C ASN A 8 4.09 15.05 -6.45
N LEU A 9 5.18 14.65 -7.11
CA LEU A 9 5.67 13.27 -7.07
C LEU A 9 6.24 12.89 -5.70
N SER A 10 6.97 13.80 -5.04
CA SER A 10 7.46 13.56 -3.67
C SER A 10 6.31 13.38 -2.67
N GLN A 11 5.25 14.20 -2.76
CA GLN A 11 4.05 14.01 -1.93
C GLN A 11 3.33 12.70 -2.23
N LEU A 12 3.31 12.27 -3.50
CA LEU A 12 2.76 10.96 -3.87
C LEU A 12 3.56 9.81 -3.24
N ASP A 13 4.89 9.87 -3.31
CA ASP A 13 5.77 8.87 -2.69
C ASP A 13 5.56 8.80 -1.16
N GLU A 14 5.43 9.95 -0.49
CA GLU A 14 5.13 10.03 0.94
C GLU A 14 3.75 9.43 1.29
N ALA A 15 2.72 9.74 0.50
CA ALA A 15 1.38 9.19 0.68
C ALA A 15 1.36 7.67 0.51
N VAL A 16 2.06 7.16 -0.51
CA VAL A 16 2.17 5.71 -0.75
C VAL A 16 2.91 5.04 0.40
N ALA A 17 4.01 5.61 0.89
CA ALA A 17 4.74 5.08 2.04
C ALA A 17 3.87 5.03 3.31
N ALA A 18 3.08 6.08 3.57
CA ALA A 18 2.15 6.11 4.70
C ALA A 18 1.04 5.04 4.57
N MET A 19 0.48 4.86 3.38
CA MET A 19 -0.53 3.83 3.13
C MET A 19 0.05 2.42 3.22
N ALA A 20 1.29 2.20 2.77
CA ALA A 20 1.97 0.91 2.92
C ALA A 20 2.22 0.56 4.39
N ALA A 21 2.65 1.54 5.19
CA ALA A 21 2.81 1.38 6.64
C ALA A 21 1.47 1.03 7.32
N PHE A 22 0.39 1.74 6.96
CA PHE A 22 -0.95 1.45 7.44
C PHE A 22 -1.41 0.03 7.05
N GLY A 23 -1.21 -0.37 5.80
CA GLY A 23 -1.54 -1.72 5.32
C GLY A 23 -0.80 -2.81 6.12
N ALA A 24 0.49 -2.61 6.38
CA ALA A 24 1.29 -3.53 7.18
C ALA A 24 0.81 -3.62 8.64
N GLU A 25 0.38 -2.50 9.23
CA GLU A 25 -0.22 -2.45 10.57
C GLU A 25 -1.54 -3.22 10.61
N VAL A 26 -2.44 -2.99 9.65
CA VAL A 26 -3.71 -3.70 9.53
C VAL A 26 -3.49 -5.21 9.39
N GLU A 27 -2.56 -5.64 8.54
CA GLU A 27 -2.21 -7.06 8.42
C GLU A 27 -1.64 -7.64 9.73
N GLY A 28 -0.84 -6.85 10.46
CA GLY A 28 -0.32 -7.23 11.77
C GLY A 28 -1.44 -7.50 12.78
N LEU A 29 -2.40 -6.58 12.87
CA LEU A 29 -3.57 -6.70 13.74
C LEU A 29 -4.45 -7.90 13.34
N LEU A 30 -4.66 -8.13 12.04
CA LEU A 30 -5.43 -9.28 11.56
C LEU A 30 -4.76 -10.61 11.94
N ARG A 31 -3.43 -10.70 11.81
CA ARG A 31 -2.67 -11.89 12.25
C ARG A 31 -2.73 -12.09 13.77
N GLU A 32 -2.72 -11.02 14.56
CA GLU A 32 -2.88 -11.12 16.01
C GLU A 32 -4.26 -11.66 16.38
N VAL A 33 -5.32 -11.17 15.71
CA VAL A 33 -6.68 -11.69 15.86
C VAL A 33 -6.74 -13.18 15.54
N ASP A 34 -6.08 -13.65 14.47
CA ASP A 34 -6.02 -15.08 14.14
C ASP A 34 -5.38 -15.91 15.23
N VAL A 35 -4.25 -15.46 15.77
CA VAL A 35 -3.57 -16.15 16.87
C VAL A 35 -4.49 -16.25 18.09
N LYS A 36 -5.17 -15.15 18.45
CA LYS A 36 -6.12 -15.14 19.58
C LYS A 36 -7.33 -16.01 19.35
N VAL A 37 -7.87 -16.04 18.14
CA VAL A 37 -8.98 -16.91 17.77
C VAL A 37 -8.55 -18.38 17.80
N ALA A 38 -7.34 -18.70 17.31
CA ALA A 38 -6.78 -20.06 17.38
C ALA A 38 -6.55 -20.53 18.82
N GLU A 39 -6.07 -19.65 19.71
CA GLU A 39 -5.94 -19.93 21.15
C GLU A 39 -7.29 -20.25 21.81
N LEU A 40 -8.37 -19.57 21.40
CA LEU A 40 -9.73 -19.79 21.92
C LEU A 40 -10.42 -21.03 21.31
N HIS A 41 -9.91 -21.57 20.20
CA HIS A 41 -10.63 -22.57 19.38
C HIS A 41 -10.66 -24.00 19.93
N LEU A 42 -10.10 -24.27 21.11
CA LEU A 42 -10.34 -25.55 21.81
C LEU A 42 -11.77 -25.70 22.34
N SER A 43 -12.63 -24.66 22.28
CA SER A 43 -14.00 -24.73 22.79
C SER A 43 -15.06 -23.98 21.95
N TRP A 44 -14.73 -23.51 20.75
CA TRP A 44 -15.62 -22.59 20.00
C TRP A 44 -16.01 -23.08 18.60
N ASP A 45 -17.06 -23.89 18.52
CA ASP A 45 -17.71 -24.36 17.27
C ASP A 45 -19.14 -23.81 17.15
N SER A 46 -19.32 -22.49 17.32
CA SER A 46 -20.65 -21.85 17.24
C SER A 46 -20.85 -21.07 15.93
N SER A 47 -22.09 -20.66 15.65
CA SER A 47 -22.39 -19.76 14.52
C SER A 47 -21.56 -18.48 14.54
N ALA A 48 -21.22 -17.98 15.74
CA ALA A 48 -20.36 -16.81 15.91
C ALA A 48 -18.92 -17.06 15.43
N ALA A 49 -18.38 -18.27 15.64
CA ALA A 49 -17.05 -18.64 15.12
C ALA A 49 -17.02 -18.64 13.59
N GLN A 50 -18.07 -19.16 12.95
CA GLN A 50 -18.19 -19.15 11.49
C GLN A 50 -18.30 -17.72 10.94
N ALA A 51 -19.11 -16.87 11.59
CA ALA A 51 -19.24 -15.46 11.22
C ALA A 51 -17.91 -14.70 11.36
N GLN A 52 -17.16 -14.96 12.44
CA GLN A 52 -15.84 -14.38 12.65
C GLN A 52 -14.85 -14.81 11.55
N ARG A 53 -14.79 -16.10 11.21
CA ARG A 53 -13.92 -16.60 10.12
C ARG A 53 -14.28 -15.96 8.78
N ALA A 54 -15.58 -15.81 8.48
CA ALA A 54 -16.03 -15.15 7.26
C ALA A 54 -15.67 -13.65 7.25
N ALA A 55 -15.82 -12.95 8.39
CA ALA A 55 -15.42 -11.55 8.51
C ALA A 55 -13.90 -11.38 8.36
N HIS A 56 -13.13 -12.22 9.03
CA HIS A 56 -11.68 -12.24 8.97
C HIS A 56 -11.18 -12.49 7.53
N GLY A 57 -11.75 -13.48 6.82
CA GLY A 57 -11.40 -13.74 5.43
C GLY A 57 -11.66 -12.54 4.50
N ARG A 58 -12.76 -11.80 4.72
CA ARG A 58 -13.04 -10.55 3.98
C ARG A 58 -12.02 -9.46 4.30
N TRP A 59 -11.61 -9.32 5.56
CA TRP A 59 -10.60 -8.34 5.95
C TRP A 59 -9.23 -8.65 5.38
N MET A 60 -8.80 -9.92 5.39
CA MET A 60 -7.56 -10.35 4.78
C MET A 60 -7.55 -10.12 3.26
N ALA A 61 -8.66 -10.41 2.59
CA ALA A 61 -8.80 -10.13 1.16
C ALA A 61 -8.69 -8.62 0.87
N GLY A 62 -9.37 -7.78 1.64
CA GLY A 62 -9.31 -6.32 1.47
C GLY A 62 -7.92 -5.73 1.78
N ALA A 63 -7.22 -6.25 2.79
CA ALA A 63 -5.85 -5.84 3.09
C ALA A 63 -4.88 -6.23 1.95
N ALA A 64 -5.05 -7.41 1.36
CA ALA A 64 -4.27 -7.85 0.21
C ALA A 64 -4.53 -6.98 -1.04
N GLU A 65 -5.80 -6.66 -1.32
CA GLU A 65 -6.19 -5.77 -2.42
C GLU A 65 -5.63 -4.35 -2.23
N MET A 66 -5.66 -3.82 -1.00
CA MET A 66 -5.04 -2.53 -0.69
C MET A 66 -3.54 -2.54 -0.99
N ARG A 67 -2.83 -3.60 -0.61
CA ARG A 67 -1.39 -3.76 -0.87
C ARG A 67 -1.10 -3.80 -2.37
N GLU A 68 -1.86 -4.59 -3.13
CA GLU A 68 -1.71 -4.69 -4.59
C GLU A 68 -1.91 -3.33 -5.28
N ASN A 69 -2.97 -2.61 -4.94
CA ASN A 69 -3.24 -1.28 -5.48
C ASN A 69 -2.13 -0.26 -5.12
N LEU A 70 -1.52 -0.39 -3.95
CA LEU A 70 -0.40 0.46 -3.55
C LEU A 70 0.87 0.16 -4.32
N ASP A 71 1.17 -1.12 -4.57
CA ASP A 71 2.30 -1.54 -5.39
C ASP A 71 2.15 -1.00 -6.82
N GLU A 72 0.95 -1.03 -7.40
CA GLU A 72 0.65 -0.42 -8.70
C GLU A 72 0.86 1.09 -8.69
N LEU A 73 0.37 1.80 -7.66
CA LEU A 73 0.54 3.25 -7.52
C LEU A 73 2.02 3.63 -7.39
N CYS A 74 2.79 2.88 -6.60
CA CYS A 74 4.25 2.99 -6.50
C CYS A 74 4.91 2.87 -7.87
N GLU A 75 4.51 1.87 -8.66
CA GLU A 75 5.07 1.66 -9.98
C GLU A 75 4.79 2.83 -10.92
N VAL A 76 3.55 3.33 -10.93
CA VAL A 76 3.14 4.50 -11.72
C VAL A 76 3.92 5.74 -11.30
N ALA A 77 4.04 6.01 -10.00
CA ALA A 77 4.81 7.13 -9.45
C ALA A 77 6.29 7.06 -9.88
N ARG A 78 6.91 5.88 -9.79
CA ARG A 78 8.29 5.65 -10.22
C ARG A 78 8.48 5.89 -11.71
N ARG A 79 7.56 5.39 -12.54
CA ARG A 79 7.58 5.62 -14.00
C ARG A 79 7.45 7.11 -14.32
N ALA A 80 6.60 7.84 -13.62
CA ALA A 80 6.47 9.29 -13.75
C ALA A 80 7.78 10.00 -13.34
N HIS A 81 8.37 9.64 -12.19
CA HIS A 81 9.64 10.21 -11.73
C HIS A 81 10.77 10.04 -12.75
N THR A 82 10.90 8.83 -13.32
CA THR A 82 11.86 8.57 -14.40
C THR A 82 11.54 9.42 -15.63
N SER A 83 10.30 9.41 -16.12
CA SER A 83 9.91 10.17 -17.32
C SER A 83 10.16 11.68 -17.19
N TYR A 84 9.83 12.28 -16.05
CA TYR A 84 10.07 13.71 -15.81
C TYR A 84 11.55 14.02 -15.62
N GLY A 85 12.31 13.14 -14.94
CA GLY A 85 13.76 13.27 -14.81
C GLY A 85 14.46 13.26 -16.16
N HIS A 86 14.10 12.31 -17.04
CA HIS A 86 14.61 12.25 -18.41
C HIS A 86 14.23 13.49 -19.22
N ALA A 87 12.99 13.97 -19.14
CA ALA A 87 12.56 15.18 -19.85
C ALA A 87 13.34 16.43 -19.41
N VAL A 88 13.60 16.58 -18.10
CA VAL A 88 14.41 17.69 -17.58
C VAL A 88 15.87 17.56 -18.01
N GLN A 89 16.45 16.36 -17.94
CA GLN A 89 17.84 16.13 -18.36
C GLN A 89 18.03 16.41 -19.85
N THR A 90 17.16 15.88 -20.70
CA THR A 90 17.21 16.14 -22.15
C THR A 90 17.05 17.62 -22.47
N ASN A 91 16.17 18.33 -21.75
CA ASN A 91 16.05 19.79 -21.91
C ASN A 91 17.32 20.54 -21.48
N VAL A 92 18.00 20.13 -20.41
CA VAL A 92 19.27 20.74 -19.98
C VAL A 92 20.40 20.46 -20.97
N GLU A 93 20.46 19.24 -21.53
CA GLU A 93 21.47 18.85 -22.53
C GLU A 93 21.28 19.56 -23.88
N MET A 94 20.03 19.89 -24.26
CA MET A 94 19.74 20.64 -25.49
C MET A 94 20.06 22.14 -25.39
N TRP A 95 20.12 22.71 -24.18
CA TRP A 95 20.45 24.11 -23.94
C TRP A 95 21.58 24.28 -22.92
N PRO A 96 22.83 23.89 -23.27
CA PRO A 96 23.98 24.28 -22.48
C PRO A 96 24.12 25.81 -22.52
N GLN A 97 24.24 26.45 -21.35
CA GLN A 97 24.54 27.89 -21.26
C GLN A 97 25.94 28.22 -21.75
#